data_AF-A0A8J5IFU8-F1
#
_entry.id   AF-A0A8J5IFU8-F1
#
_cell.length_a   1.000
_cell.length_b   1.000
_cell.length_c   1.000
_cell.angle_alpha   90.00
_cell.angle_beta   90.00
_cell.angle_gamma   90.00
#
_symmetry.space_group_name_H-M   'P 1'
#
loop_
_entity.id
_entity.type
_entity.pdbx_description
1 polymer ?
#
loop_
_entity_poly.entity_id
_entity_poly.type
_entity_poly.pdbx_seq_one_letter_code
_entity_poly.pdbx_strand_id
1 'polypeptide(L)' 'MLDGWTHGSEHYLAVFGCYEISAPPRHPLFSLAPIVVDGSGRLDAEIHMAALAAFLPFFFVRTLLDPHQKEL' A
#
# COMPACT_ATOMS: atom_id res chain seq x y z
N MET A 1 -3.58 -6.81 -0.26
CA MET A 1 -4.95 -6.34 0.07
C MET A 1 -4.93 -4.84 0.26
N LEU A 2 -6.02 -4.15 -0.06
CA LEU A 2 -6.15 -2.69 0.09
C LEU A 2 -7.34 -2.40 1.02
N ASP A 3 -7.21 -1.36 1.84
CA ASP A 3 -8.31 -0.86 2.68
C ASP A 3 -8.28 0.69 2.71
N GLY A 4 -9.45 1.30 2.86
CA GLY A 4 -9.63 2.75 2.88
C GLY A 4 -10.16 3.21 4.23
N TRP A 5 -9.52 4.20 4.83
CA TRP A 5 -9.95 4.76 6.13
C TRP A 5 -10.03 6.28 6.08
N THR A 6 -10.96 6.86 6.83
CA THR A 6 -11.12 8.32 6.93
C THR A 6 -11.02 8.74 8.38
N HIS A 7 -10.19 9.75 8.65
CA HIS A 7 -10.10 10.39 9.95
C HIS A 7 -10.19 11.90 9.78
N GLY A 8 -11.28 12.49 10.28
CA GLY A 8 -11.56 13.90 10.04
C GLY A 8 -11.79 14.17 8.55
N SER A 9 -10.99 15.06 7.96
CA SER A 9 -11.03 15.39 6.53
C SER A 9 -10.01 14.63 5.69
N GLU A 10 -9.20 13.76 6.29
CA GLU A 10 -8.14 13.04 5.58
C GLU A 10 -8.56 11.61 5.27
N HIS A 11 -8.31 11.22 4.03
CA HIS A 11 -8.55 9.87 3.53
C HIS A 11 -7.24 9.14 3.36
N TYR A 12 -7.18 7.91 3.88
CA TYR A 12 -5.99 7.09 3.92
C TYR A 12 -6.18 5.83 3.11
N LEU A 13 -5.13 5.42 2.40
CA LEU A 13 -5.02 4.12 1.78
C LEU A 13 -4.07 3.25 2.57
N ALA A 14 -4.58 2.11 3.04
CA ALA A 14 -3.78 1.06 3.65
C ALA A 14 -3.44 -0.01 2.62
N VAL A 15 -2.17 -0.39 2.56
CA VAL A 15 -1.66 -1.48 1.71
C VAL A 15 -1.13 -2.59 2.61
N PHE A 16 -1.66 -3.80 2.43
CA PHE A 16 -1.25 -4.99 3.18
C PHE A 16 -0.58 -6.01 2.27
N GLY A 17 0.49 -6.62 2.77
CA GLY A 17 0.99 -7.88 2.24
C GLY A 17 -0.03 -8.99 2.53
N CYS A 18 -0.18 -9.94 1.61
CA CYS A 18 -1.01 -11.13 1.83
C CYS A 18 -0.20 -12.33 1.39
N TYR A 19 0.31 -13.10 2.35
CA TYR A 19 1.12 -14.27 2.04
C TYR A 19 0.91 -15.38 3.06
N GLU A 20 0.99 -16.60 2.55
CA GLU A 20 0.96 -17.82 3.33
C GLU A 20 2.37 -18.41 3.36
N ILE A 21 3.05 -18.27 4.50
CA ILE A 21 4.33 -18.97 4.76
C ILE A 21 4.07 -20.20 5.65
N SER A 22 3.05 -20.11 6.51
CA SER A 22 2.48 -21.19 7.33
C SER A 22 1.08 -20.76 7.73
N ALA A 23 0.16 -21.69 8.02
CA ALA A 23 -1.15 -21.30 8.55
C ALA A 23 -1.00 -20.73 9.98
N PRO A 24 -1.72 -19.65 10.35
CA PRO A 24 -2.66 -18.86 9.54
C PRO A 24 -1.98 -17.83 8.60
N PRO A 25 -2.69 -17.36 7.56
CA PRO A 25 -2.14 -16.38 6.61
C PRO A 25 -1.66 -15.10 7.32
N ARG A 26 -0.59 -14.49 6.79
CA ARG A 26 -0.01 -13.25 7.32
C ARG A 26 -0.47 -12.04 6.51
N HIS A 27 -0.84 -10.99 7.23
CA HIS A 27 -1.39 -9.76 6.67
C HIS A 27 -0.69 -8.49 7.22
N PRO A 28 0.65 -8.36 7.11
CA PRO A 28 1.32 -7.18 7.64
C PRO A 28 0.91 -5.91 6.87
N LEU A 29 0.73 -4.81 7.61
CA LEU A 29 0.55 -3.48 7.04
C LEU A 29 1.88 -3.01 6.47
N PHE A 30 1.94 -2.77 5.16
CA PHE A 30 3.12 -2.23 4.47
C PHE A 30 3.09 -0.71 4.40
N SER A 31 1.90 -0.11 4.29
CA SER A 31 1.77 1.34 4.28
C SER A 31 0.39 1.80 4.70
N LEU A 32 0.37 2.94 5.36
CA LEU A 32 -0.81 3.74 5.61
C LEU A 32 -0.42 5.18 5.25
N ALA A 33 -0.92 5.66 4.12
CA ALA A 33 -0.58 6.98 3.62
C ALA A 33 -1.85 7.78 3.30
N PRO A 34 -1.87 9.09 3.58
CA PRO A 34 -2.97 9.92 3.14
C PRO A 34 -2.98 9.98 1.60
N ILE A 35 -4.15 9.81 1.03
CA ILE A 35 -4.40 10.12 -0.37
C ILE A 35 -4.63 11.63 -0.41
N VAL A 36 -3.71 12.37 -1.05
CA VAL A 36 -3.91 13.80 -1.30
C VAL A 36 -5.02 13.90 -2.34
N VAL A 37 -6.22 14.13 -1.85
CA VAL A 37 -7.34 14.51 -2.68
C VAL A 37 -7.07 15.94 -3.12
N ASP A 38 -7.18 16.21 -4.42
CA ASP A 38 -7.21 17.60 -4.86
C ASP A 38 -8.40 18.33 -4.18
N GLY A 39 -8.50 19.65 -4.35
CA GLY A 39 -9.58 20.42 -3.73
C GLY A 39 -11.00 19.98 -4.11
N SER A 40 -11.16 18.98 -5.00
CA SER A 40 -12.44 18.42 -5.43
C SER A 40 -13.00 17.33 -4.50
N GLY A 41 -12.22 16.81 -3.53
CA GLY A 41 -12.71 15.78 -2.62
C GLY A 41 -12.98 14.42 -3.30
N ARG A 42 -12.50 14.21 -4.52
CA ARG A 42 -12.72 12.98 -5.29
C ARG A 42 -11.82 11.84 -4.84
N LEU A 43 -12.45 10.74 -4.44
CA LEU A 43 -11.81 9.46 -4.08
C LEU A 43 -12.21 8.36 -5.07
N ASP A 44 -12.16 8.67 -6.35
CA ASP A 44 -12.47 7.70 -7.39
C ASP A 44 -11.30 6.72 -7.63
N ALA A 45 -11.52 5.76 -8.53
CA ALA A 45 -10.54 4.73 -8.85
C ALA A 45 -9.24 5.32 -9.41
N GLU A 46 -9.32 6.43 -10.16
CA GLU A 46 -8.14 7.05 -10.77
C GLU A 46 -7.18 7.60 -9.72
N ILE A 47 -7.71 8.29 -8.70
CA ILE A 47 -6.92 8.81 -7.58
C ILE A 47 -6.28 7.67 -6.76
N HIS A 48 -7.01 6.58 -6.52
CA HIS A 48 -6.46 5.39 -5.85
C HIS A 48 -5.33 4.74 -6.66
N MET A 49 -5.50 4.64 -7.99
CA MET A 49 -4.48 4.10 -8.88
C MET A 49 -3.23 4.98 -8.93
N ALA A 50 -3.39 6.30 -8.95
CA ALA A 50 -2.26 7.24 -8.88
C ALA A 50 -1.48 7.10 -7.56
N ALA A 51 -2.19 6.99 -6.42
CA ALA A 51 -1.56 6.76 -5.12
C ALA A 51 -0.78 5.44 -5.09
N LEU A 52 -1.35 4.35 -5.63
CA LEU A 52 -0.66 3.07 -5.74
C LEU A 52 0.56 3.14 -6.67
N ALA A 53 0.45 3.80 -7.82
CA ALA A 53 1.56 3.94 -8.77
C ALA A 53 2.74 4.71 -8.17
N ALA A 54 2.47 5.74 -7.35
CA ALA A 54 3.50 6.46 -6.61
C ALA A 54 4.12 5.60 -5.49
N PHE A 55 3.32 4.73 -4.86
CA PHE A 55 3.73 3.89 -3.75
C PHE A 55 4.56 2.66 -4.15
N LEU A 56 4.12 1.91 -5.17
CA LEU A 56 4.68 0.61 -5.54
C LEU A 56 6.21 0.60 -5.77
N PRO A 57 6.82 1.63 -6.39
CA PRO A 57 8.27 1.68 -6.56
C PRO A 57 9.07 1.62 -5.25
N PHE A 58 8.55 2.17 -4.15
CA PHE A 58 9.26 2.19 -2.87
C PHE A 58 9.39 0.80 -2.23
N PHE A 59 8.48 -0.12 -2.54
CA PHE A 59 8.41 -1.45 -1.91
C PHE A 59 8.89 -2.58 -2.83
N PHE A 60 8.80 -2.41 -4.15
CA PHE A 60 9.08 -3.50 -5.11
C PHE A 60 10.35 -3.30 -5.95
N VAL A 61 10.97 -2.13 -5.97
CA VAL A 61 12.20 -1.90 -6.78
C VAL A 61 13.44 -2.54 -6.17
N ARG A 62 13.48 -2.76 -4.86
CA ARG A 62 14.65 -3.38 -4.20
C ARG A 62 14.64 -4.90 -4.23
N THR A 63 13.47 -5.53 -4.34
CA THR A 63 13.33 -7.01 -4.31
C THR A 63 13.75 -7.68 -5.62
N LEU A 64 13.73 -6.95 -6.74
CA LEU A 64 14.16 -7.49 -8.05
C LEU A 64 15.66 -7.30 -8.32
N LEU A 65 16.36 -6.46 -7.54
CA LEU A 65 17.78 -6.16 -7.75
C LEU A 65 18.71 -6.76 -6.69
N ASP A 66 18.18 -7.41 -5.65
CA ASP A 66 18.99 -8.10 -4.64
C ASP A 66 18.47 -9.53 -4.35
N PRO A 67 18.95 -10.54 -5.10
CA PRO A 67 18.56 -11.94 -4.88
C PRO A 67 19.11 -12.56 -3.58
N HIS A 68 19.83 -11.82 -2.74
CA HIS A 68 20.55 -12.37 -1.58
C HIS A 68 19.92 -12.11 -0.20
N GLN A 69 18.67 -11.68 -0.11
CA GLN A 69 17.96 -11.63 1.18
C GLN A 69 16.97 -12.80 1.31
N LYS A 70 17.52 -14.01 1.36
CA LYS A 70 16.96 -15.12 2.14
C LYS A 70 17.88 -15.29 3.35
N GLU A 71 17.27 -15.46 4.52
CA GLU A 71 17.89 -15.59 5.85
C GLU A 71 18.16 -14.27 6.58
N LEU A 72 17.20 -13.90 7.43
CA LEU A 72 17.34 -13.71 8.88
C LEU A 72 15.98 -13.95 9.56
#